data_AF-A0A9Q1H8S4-F1
#
_entry.id   AF-A0A9Q1H8S4-F1
#
_cell.length_a   1.000
_cell.length_b   1.000
_cell.length_c   1.000
_cell.angle_alpha   90.00
_cell.angle_beta   90.00
_cell.angle_gamma   90.00
#
_symmetry.space_group_name_H-M   'P 1'
#
loop_
_entity.id
_entity.type
_entity.pdbx_description
1 polymer ?
#
loop_
_entity_poly.entity_id
_entity_poly.type
_entity_poly.pdbx_seq_one_letter_code
_entity_poly.pdbx_strand_id
1 'polypeptide(L)'
;MHLILLAGGIPYHTIKDEHLTQAIAQHERMEWPPHISQEFNELMLRCWHRNPDSRPNFDLLYKEMKQYVKHAKKHIKLKDYPFNVYVPTKPPDTSWEKMQDSFV
;
A
#
# COMPACT_ATOMS: atom_id res chain seq x y z
N MET A 1 2.31 6.28 -0.57
CA MET A 1 3.26 5.29 -1.12
C MET A 1 2.68 3.87 -1.22
N HIS A 2 1.82 3.40 -0.31
CA HIS A 2 1.16 2.09 -0.45
C HIS A 2 0.38 1.91 -1.76
N LEU A 3 -0.43 2.89 -2.15
CA LEU A 3 -1.21 2.87 -3.39
C LEU A 3 -0.38 2.65 -4.67
N ILE A 4 0.88 3.11 -4.68
CA ILE A 4 1.77 2.97 -5.85
C ILE A 4 2.27 1.52 -5.97
N LEU A 5 2.53 0.86 -4.84
CA LEU A 5 2.99 -0.54 -4.81
C LEU A 5 1.87 -1.54 -5.03
N LEU A 6 0.66 -1.19 -4.61
CA LEU A 6 -0.54 -1.96 -4.88
C LEU A 6 -1.03 -1.82 -6.34
N ALA A 7 -0.31 -1.07 -7.19
CA ALA A 7 -0.67 -0.75 -8.57
C ALA A 7 -2.15 -0.31 -8.75
N GLY A 8 -2.67 0.46 -7.78
CA GLY A 8 -4.07 0.89 -7.78
C GLY A 8 -5.05 -0.02 -7.03
N GLY A 9 -4.59 -1.06 -6.34
CA GLY A 9 -5.41 -1.87 -5.43
C GLY A 9 -5.91 -1.09 -4.21
N ILE A 10 -7.06 -1.52 -3.66
CA ILE A 10 -7.68 -0.89 -2.50
C ILE A 10 -6.91 -1.31 -1.23
N PRO A 11 -6.33 -0.36 -0.48
CA PRO A 11 -5.66 -0.69 0.77
C PRO A 11 -6.68 -1.23 1.78
N TYR A 12 -6.29 -2.28 2.51
CA TYR A 12 -7.08 -2.97 3.53
C TYR A 12 -8.40 -3.56 2.99
N HIS A 13 -8.43 -4.02 1.75
CA HIS A 13 -9.62 -4.61 1.11
C HIS A 13 -10.22 -5.81 1.89
N THR A 14 -9.48 -6.43 2.80
CA THR A 14 -9.93 -7.53 3.66
C THR A 14 -10.58 -7.07 4.97
N ILE A 15 -10.44 -5.80 5.34
CA ILE A 15 -10.95 -5.21 6.58
C ILE A 15 -12.14 -4.32 6.22
N LYS A 16 -13.26 -4.49 6.94
CA LYS A 16 -14.42 -3.59 6.80
C LYS A 16 -14.09 -2.20 7.34
N ASP A 17 -14.65 -1.16 6.75
CA ASP A 17 -14.43 0.25 7.13
C ASP A 17 -14.63 0.50 8.63
N GLU A 18 -15.63 -0.13 9.23
CA GLU A 18 -15.96 -0.05 10.65
C GLU A 18 -14.80 -0.49 11.57
N HIS A 19 -14.02 -1.48 11.13
CA HIS A 19 -12.88 -2.03 11.89
C HIS A 19 -11.54 -1.41 11.51
N LEU A 20 -11.47 -0.70 10.37
CA LEU A 20 -10.24 -0.13 9.85
C LEU A 20 -9.61 0.88 10.83
N THR A 21 -10.42 1.76 11.40
CA THR A 21 -9.95 2.78 12.35
C THR A 21 -9.33 2.13 13.59
N GLN A 22 -9.96 1.06 14.10
CA GLN A 22 -9.46 0.31 15.25
C GLN A 22 -8.16 -0.42 14.93
N ALA A 23 -8.09 -1.12 13.79
CA ALA A 23 -6.87 -1.81 13.34
C ALA A 23 -5.69 -0.85 13.19
N ILE A 24 -5.91 0.31 12.55
CA ILE A 24 -4.88 1.34 12.41
C ILE A 24 -4.42 1.88 13.77
N ALA A 25 -5.35 2.12 14.70
CA ALA A 25 -5.08 2.59 16.06
C ALA A 25 -4.28 1.56 16.88
N GLN A 26 -4.57 0.26 16.69
CA GLN A 26 -3.82 -0.85 17.26
C GLN A 26 -2.46 -1.07 16.60
N HIS A 27 -2.11 -0.23 15.61
CA HIS A 27 -0.85 -0.31 14.87
C HIS A 27 -0.74 -1.53 13.94
N GLU A 28 -1.88 -2.14 13.59
CA GLU A 28 -1.93 -3.18 12.58
C GLU A 28 -1.64 -2.57 11.20
N ARG A 29 -0.81 -3.25 10.42
CA ARG A 29 -0.40 -2.84 9.08
C ARG A 29 -0.68 -3.98 8.12
N MET A 30 -0.93 -3.61 6.86
CA MET A 30 -1.17 -4.59 5.80
C MET A 30 0.05 -5.50 5.64
N GLU A 31 -0.22 -6.78 5.37
CA GLU A 31 0.82 -7.73 4.99
C GLU A 31 1.44 -7.36 3.64
N TRP A 32 2.75 -7.56 3.54
CA TRP A 32 3.49 -7.18 2.35
C TRP A 32 3.43 -8.27 1.28
N PRO A 33 3.16 -7.90 0.01
CA PRO A 33 3.17 -8.85 -1.08
C PRO A 33 4.54 -9.53 -1.25
N PRO A 34 4.58 -10.84 -1.56
CA PRO A 34 5.83 -11.62 -1.60
C PRO A 34 6.79 -11.27 -2.75
N HIS A 35 6.33 -10.52 -3.75
CA HIS A 35 7.17 -10.07 -4.89
C HIS A 35 7.89 -8.73 -4.63
N ILE A 36 7.66 -8.11 -3.47
CA ILE A 36 8.35 -6.90 -3.03
C ILE A 36 9.48 -7.33 -2.07
N SER A 37 10.68 -6.80 -2.29
CA SER A 37 11.84 -7.12 -1.45
C SER A 37 11.64 -6.62 -0.01
N GLN A 38 12.23 -7.35 0.94
CA GLN A 38 12.17 -7.01 2.37
C GLN A 38 12.66 -5.58 2.65
N GLU A 39 13.68 -5.11 1.94
CA GLU A 39 14.23 -3.76 2.12
C GLU A 39 13.19 -2.66 1.81
N PHE A 40 12.29 -2.93 0.86
CA PHE A 40 11.21 -2.01 0.51
C PHE A 40 10.07 -2.06 1.52
N ASN A 41 9.78 -3.24 2.05
CA ASN A 41 8.86 -3.42 3.18
C ASN A 41 9.36 -2.62 4.41
N GLU A 42 10.64 -2.77 4.77
CA GLU A 42 11.25 -2.06 5.90
C GLU A 42 11.22 -0.53 5.76
N LEU A 43 11.50 -0.01 4.56
CA LEU A 43 11.33 1.43 4.25
C LEU A 43 9.91 1.91 4.57
N MET A 44 8.92 1.13 4.16
CA MET A 44 7.52 1.48 4.29
C MET A 44 7.00 1.30 5.71
N LEU A 45 7.51 0.33 6.49
CA LEU A 45 7.28 0.22 7.93
C LEU A 45 7.83 1.43 8.69
N ARG A 46 9.01 1.96 8.30
CA ARG A 46 9.54 3.21 8.87
C ARG A 46 8.64 4.41 8.60
N CYS A 47 8.04 4.49 7.42
CA CYS A 47 7.05 5.54 7.11
C CYS A 47 5.81 5.46 8.02
N TRP A 48 5.55 4.29 8.59
CA TRP A 48 4.36 3.98 9.39
C TRP A 48 4.62 3.89 10.88
N HIS A 49 5.80 4.31 11.32
CA HIS A 49 6.22 4.24 12.72
C HIS A 49 5.20 4.92 13.66
N ARG A 50 4.99 4.29 14.84
CA ARG A 50 4.04 4.74 15.87
C ARG A 50 4.33 6.14 16.33
N ASN A 51 5.59 6.41 16.63
CA ASN A 51 6.09 7.75 16.88
C ASN A 51 6.22 8.53 15.55
N PRO A 52 5.51 9.65 15.37
CA PRO A 52 5.65 10.51 14.19
C PRO A 52 7.07 11.04 13.98
N ASP A 53 7.79 11.36 15.06
CA ASP A 53 9.13 11.95 14.98
C ASP A 53 10.19 10.95 14.50
N SER A 54 9.92 9.66 14.65
CA SER A 54 10.77 8.59 14.15
C SER A 54 10.52 8.27 12.67
N ARG A 55 9.51 8.89 12.05
CA ARG A 55 9.23 8.68 10.62
C ARG A 55 10.30 9.40 9.80
N PRO A 56 10.81 8.77 8.73
CA PRO A 56 11.79 9.40 7.86
C PRO A 56 11.17 10.62 7.16
N ASN A 57 11.95 11.70 7.03
CA ASN A 57 11.55 12.84 6.23
C ASN A 57 11.61 12.51 4.73
N PHE A 58 10.97 13.36 3.92
CA PHE A 58 10.90 13.16 2.47
C PHE A 58 12.27 13.17 1.79
N ASP A 59 13.23 13.95 2.26
CA ASP A 59 14.58 14.00 1.67
C ASP A 59 15.34 12.68 1.84
N LEU A 60 15.23 12.07 3.02
CA LEU A 60 15.81 10.76 3.32
C LEU A 60 15.14 9.69 2.47
N LEU A 61 13.80 9.68 2.43
CA LEU A 61 13.04 8.77 1.59
C LEU A 61 13.44 8.88 0.13
N TYR A 62 13.54 10.10 -0.41
CA TYR A 62 13.93 10.32 -1.80
C TYR A 62 15.32 9.78 -2.11
N LYS A 63 16.29 10.01 -1.22
CA LYS A 63 17.66 9.49 -1.38
C LYS A 63 17.70 7.96 -1.39
N GLU A 64 17.00 7.32 -0.46
CA GLU A 64 16.92 5.85 -0.36
C GLU A 64 16.18 5.25 -1.57
N MET A 65 15.02 5.80 -1.94
CA MET A 65 14.27 5.35 -3.11
C MET A 65 15.08 5.50 -4.40
N LYS A 66 15.87 6.57 -4.55
CA LYS A 66 16.74 6.75 -5.71
C LYS A 66 17.78 5.63 -5.84
N GLN A 67 18.22 5.03 -4.73
CA GLN A 67 19.10 3.87 -4.77
C GLN A 67 18.36 2.59 -5.16
N TYR A 68 17.12 2.42 -4.68
CA TYR A 68 16.28 1.29 -5.05
C TYR A 68 15.88 1.30 -6.54
N VAL A 69 15.61 2.48 -7.12
CA VAL A 69 15.30 2.62 -8.55
C VAL A 69 16.47 2.16 -9.42
N LYS A 70 17.72 2.45 -9.03
CA LYS A 70 18.91 1.97 -9.77
C LYS A 70 19.00 0.44 -9.83
N HIS A 71 18.42 -0.25 -8.85
CA HIS A 71 18.38 -1.71 -8.76
C HIS A 71 16.93 -2.22 -8.73
N ALA A 72 16.01 -1.59 -9.48
CA ALA A 72 14.58 -1.88 -9.39
C ALA A 72 14.23 -3.36 -9.57
N LYS A 73 14.92 -4.07 -10.48
CA LYS A 73 14.73 -5.51 -10.73
C LYS A 73 15.08 -6.41 -9.52
N LYS A 74 15.92 -5.93 -8.60
CA LYS A 74 16.25 -6.61 -7.34
C LYS A 74 15.14 -6.42 -6.30
N HIS A 75 14.52 -5.25 -6.30
CA HIS A 75 13.58 -4.84 -5.26
C HIS A 75 12.10 -5.14 -5.59
N ILE A 76 11.76 -5.23 -6.88
CA ILE A 76 10.41 -5.50 -7.34
C ILE A 76 10.47 -6.57 -8.43
N LYS A 77 9.95 -7.77 -8.11
CA LYS A 77 9.86 -8.89 -9.05
C LYS A 77 8.52 -8.85 -9.78
N LEU A 78 8.44 -8.07 -10.85
CA LEU A 78 7.21 -7.93 -11.64
C LEU A 78 6.74 -9.26 -12.29
N LYS A 79 7.63 -10.24 -12.48
CA LYS A 79 7.26 -11.57 -13.01
C LYS A 79 6.41 -12.37 -12.04
N ASP A 80 6.63 -12.15 -10.74
CA ASP A 80 5.91 -12.81 -9.66
C ASP A 80 4.72 -11.96 -9.21
N TYR A 81 4.35 -10.92 -9.98
CA TYR A 81 3.24 -10.03 -9.70
C TYR A 81 1.92 -10.80 -9.83
N PRO A 82 1.23 -11.10 -8.71
CA PRO A 82 0.01 -11.86 -8.74
C PRO A 82 -1.14 -10.88 -9.02
N PHE A 83 -1.61 -10.85 -10.27
CA PHE A 83 -2.70 -9.97 -10.69
C PHE A 83 -3.94 -10.10 -9.78
N ASN A 84 -4.20 -11.31 -9.28
CA ASN A 84 -5.31 -11.65 -8.37
C ASN A 84 -5.20 -11.07 -6.95
N VAL A 85 -4.03 -10.65 -6.47
CA VAL A 85 -3.85 -10.04 -5.13
C VAL A 85 -4.21 -8.55 -5.13
N TYR A 86 -4.22 -7.93 -6.31
CA TYR A 86 -4.46 -6.50 -6.49
C TYR A 86 -5.76 -6.18 -7.21
N VAL A 87 -6.57 -7.20 -7.52
CA VAL A 87 -7.91 -6.98 -8.06
C VAL A 87 -8.68 -6.18 -7.00
N PRO A 88 -9.24 -5.00 -7.34
CA PRO A 88 -10.29 -4.42 -6.55
C PRO A 88 -11.40 -5.46 -6.58
N THR A 89 -11.54 -6.26 -5.52
CA THR A 89 -12.73 -7.10 -5.39
C THR A 89 -13.88 -6.13 -5.50
N LYS A 90 -14.63 -6.18 -6.60
CA LYS A 90 -15.89 -5.45 -6.70
C LYS A 90 -16.63 -5.81 -5.41
N PRO A 91 -16.85 -4.85 -4.49
CA PRO A 91 -17.65 -5.16 -3.31
C PRO A 91 -18.97 -5.76 -3.82
N PRO A 92 -19.47 -6.84 -3.19
CA PRO A 92 -20.74 -7.41 -3.59
C PRO A 92 -21.79 -6.31 -3.42
N ASP A 93 -22.26 -5.81 -4.56
CA ASP A 93 -23.37 -4.88 -4.71
C ASP A 93 -23.27 -3.57 -3.91
N THR A 94 -22.28 -2.72 -4.22
CA THR A 94 -22.38 -1.30 -3.87
C THR A 94 -22.44 -0.45 -5.11
N SER A 95 -23.39 0.48 -5.09
CA SER A 95 -23.87 1.32 -6.16
C SER A 95 -22.87 2.38 -6.62
N TRP A 96 -21.73 1.95 -7.19
CA TRP A 96 -20.76 2.85 -7.82
C TRP A 96 -21.37 3.60 -9.02
N GLU A 97 -22.37 3.02 -9.70
CA GLU A 97 -23.13 3.64 -10.78
C GLU A 97 -23.91 4.87 -10.29
N LYS A 98 -24.50 4.81 -9.08
CA LYS A 98 -25.27 5.92 -8.52
C LYS A 98 -24.41 7.11 -8.07
N MET A 99 -23.12 6.87 -7.80
CA MET A 99 -22.19 7.93 -7.42
C MET A 99 -21.68 8.72 -8.64
N GLN A 100 -21.73 8.15 -9.84
CA GLN A 100 -21.36 8.86 -11.07
C GLN A 100 -22.47 9.81 -11.54
N ASP A 101 -23.74 9.45 -11.32
CA ASP A 101 -24.90 10.29 -11.66
C ASP A 101 -25.11 11.49 -10.73
N SER A 102 -24.38 11.59 -9.62
CA SER A 102 -24.46 12.72 -8.67
C SER A 102 -23.44 13.83 -8.94
N PHE A 103 -22.60 13.66 -9.98
CA PHE A 103 -21.66 14.68 -10.46
C PHE A 103 -22.07 15.27 -11.82
N VAL A 104 -23.32 15.06 -12.26
CA VAL A 104 -23.96 15.76 -13.38
C VAL A 104 -25.07 16.65 -12.85
#